data_AF-A0A3D0M878-F1
#
_entry.id   AF-A0A3D0M878-F1
#
_cell.length_a   1.000
_cell.length_b   1.000
_cell.length_c   1.000
_cell.angle_alpha   90.00
_cell.angle_beta   90.00
_cell.angle_gamma   90.00
#
_symmetry.space_group_name_H-M   'P 1'
#
loop_
_entity.id
_entity.type
_entity.pdbx_description
1 polymer ?
#
loop_
_entity_poly.entity_id
_entity_poly.type
_entity_poly.pdbx_seq_one_letter_code
_entity_poly.pdbx_strand_id
1 'polypeptide(L)'
;MREGRGLCRFLGQDGRYYFSYEREGRRHKQVQNKNQKNQKWRGGGKVISESYERLSHSERKLLARSAGKRIEDVPKAIIPFYRVMDLTKTDENGRTYKVDEEAYFAALCICCMFEDISGETIDPADFIARGRKSRDLGSLEGYDRRIAALMGNTEPVYFIAKLARLFDYAKELVSGAVPDCDILYDDIRRIYYDGKPVQRRWARKIYAEREKTNE
;
A
#
# COMPACT_ATOMS: atom_id res chain seq x y z
N MET A 1 -22.05 17.18 32.84
CA MET A 1 -22.54 15.93 33.47
C MET A 1 -21.56 14.82 33.12
N ARG A 2 -20.88 14.25 34.13
CA ARG A 2 -19.94 13.12 33.98
C ARG A 2 -20.59 11.92 34.64
N GLU A 3 -20.95 10.90 33.88
CA GLU A 3 -21.38 9.61 34.44
C GLU A 3 -20.14 8.76 34.73
N GLY A 4 -19.99 8.38 36.00
CA GLY A 4 -18.91 7.56 36.51
C GLY A 4 -19.16 6.07 36.31
N ARG A 5 -18.10 5.31 36.01
CA ARG A 5 -18.13 3.85 36.00
C ARG A 5 -18.00 3.34 37.44
N GLY A 6 -18.96 2.54 37.90
CA GLY A 6 -18.92 1.92 39.22
C GLY A 6 -17.89 0.79 39.30
N LEU A 7 -17.04 0.84 40.32
CA LEU A 7 -16.08 -0.20 40.70
C LEU A 7 -16.65 -0.91 41.93
N CYS A 8 -17.12 -2.15 41.81
CA CYS A 8 -17.53 -2.95 42.96
C CYS A 8 -16.33 -3.70 43.55
N ARG A 9 -16.15 -3.58 44.86
CA ARG A 9 -15.11 -4.28 45.65
C ARG A 9 -15.79 -5.34 46.50
N PHE A 10 -15.21 -6.54 46.55
CA PHE A 10 -15.63 -7.56 47.50
C PHE A 10 -14.41 -8.20 48.17
N LEU A 11 -14.58 -8.58 49.44
CA LEU A 11 -13.56 -9.21 50.27
C LEU A 11 -13.64 -10.73 50.11
N GLY A 12 -12.55 -11.36 49.72
CA GLY A 12 -12.42 -12.83 49.70
C GLY A 12 -12.32 -13.40 51.11
N GLN A 13 -12.66 -14.69 51.25
CA GLN A 13 -12.56 -15.41 52.54
C GLN A 13 -11.11 -15.60 53.03
N ASP A 14 -10.13 -15.27 52.21
CA ASP A 14 -8.70 -15.22 52.51
C ASP A 14 -8.22 -13.82 52.98
N GLY A 15 -9.14 -12.87 53.15
CA GLY A 15 -8.85 -11.52 53.64
C GLY A 15 -8.30 -10.56 52.57
N ARG A 16 -8.31 -10.94 51.28
CA ARG A 16 -7.86 -10.09 50.18
C ARG A 16 -9.03 -9.47 49.41
N TYR A 17 -8.83 -8.27 48.89
CA TYR A 17 -9.83 -7.59 48.07
C TYR A 17 -9.70 -8.01 46.60
N TYR A 18 -10.82 -8.35 45.98
CA TYR A 18 -10.90 -8.67 44.56
C TYR A 18 -11.77 -7.65 43.82
N PHE A 19 -11.39 -7.37 42.58
CA PHE A 19 -12.09 -6.47 41.67
C PHE A 19 -12.68 -7.29 40.52
N SER A 20 -14.00 -7.29 40.38
CA SER A 20 -14.69 -7.86 39.22
C SER A 20 -15.31 -6.73 38.40
N TYR A 21 -15.06 -6.72 37.10
CA TYR A 21 -15.80 -5.86 36.18
C TYR A 21 -17.05 -6.61 35.72
N GLU A 22 -18.23 -6.12 36.12
CA GLU A 22 -19.49 -6.56 35.51
C GLU A 22 -19.51 -6.10 34.05
N ARG A 23 -19.43 -7.05 33.11
CA ARG A 23 -19.86 -6.80 31.73
C ARG A 23 -21.36 -7.05 31.67
N GLU A 24 -22.15 -6.01 31.85
CA GLU A 24 -23.53 -6.03 31.38
C GLU A 24 -23.54 -6.17 29.85
N GLY A 25 -24.19 -7.23 29.42
CA GLY A 25 -24.31 -7.60 28.01
C GLY A 25 -25.42 -6.84 27.29
N ARG A 26 -25.28 -6.74 25.97
CA ARG A 26 -26.16 -7.44 25.03
C ARG A 26 -25.58 -7.35 23.62
N ARG A 27 -25.53 -8.52 22.99
CA ARG A 27 -25.18 -8.73 21.59
C ARG A 27 -26.26 -8.07 20.72
N HIS A 28 -25.91 -7.00 20.03
CA HIS A 28 -26.36 -6.83 18.65
C HIS A 28 -25.18 -7.14 17.75
N LYS A 29 -25.11 -8.40 17.29
CA LYS A 29 -24.48 -8.71 16.00
C LYS A 29 -25.30 -7.96 14.95
N GLN A 30 -24.92 -6.73 14.65
CA GLN A 30 -25.13 -6.26 13.29
C GLN A 30 -24.24 -7.11 12.41
N VAL A 31 -24.87 -8.15 11.84
CA VAL A 31 -24.42 -8.78 10.60
C VAL A 31 -24.50 -7.68 9.55
N GLN A 32 -23.50 -6.80 9.51
CA GLN A 32 -23.27 -5.97 8.34
C GLN A 32 -22.70 -6.90 7.29
N ASN A 33 -23.62 -7.37 6.45
CA ASN A 33 -23.43 -7.79 5.07
C ASN A 33 -21.96 -7.86 4.62
N LYS A 34 -21.35 -9.04 4.80
CA LYS A 34 -20.10 -9.46 4.16
C LYS A 34 -20.26 -9.67 2.64
N ASN A 35 -21.12 -8.88 1.98
CA ASN A 35 -21.54 -9.14 0.60
C ASN A 35 -21.59 -7.91 -0.32
N GLN A 36 -20.84 -6.85 0.01
CA GLN A 36 -20.62 -5.74 -0.93
C GLN A 36 -19.18 -5.23 -0.87
N LYS A 37 -18.29 -5.96 -1.55
CA LYS A 37 -17.45 -5.47 -2.66
C LYS A 37 -16.46 -6.57 -3.05
N ASN A 38 -17.00 -7.65 -3.59
CA ASN A 38 -16.38 -8.27 -4.76
C ASN A 38 -16.46 -7.23 -5.90
N GLN A 39 -15.61 -6.20 -5.83
CA GLN A 39 -15.21 -5.52 -7.05
C GLN A 39 -14.32 -6.54 -7.75
N LYS A 40 -14.96 -7.26 -8.67
CA LYS A 40 -14.38 -8.14 -9.66
C LYS A 40 -13.29 -7.36 -10.39
N TRP A 41 -12.07 -7.43 -9.88
CA TRP A 41 -10.89 -6.90 -10.55
C TRP A 41 -10.75 -7.68 -11.84
N ARG A 42 -10.87 -6.98 -12.96
CA ARG A 42 -10.55 -7.50 -14.29
C ARG A 42 -9.03 -7.65 -14.36
N GLY A 43 -8.53 -8.87 -14.45
CA GLY A 43 -7.31 -9.20 -15.20
C GLY A 43 -5.93 -8.86 -14.65
N GLY A 44 -5.67 -9.00 -13.35
CA GLY A 44 -4.30 -8.91 -12.81
C GLY A 44 -3.99 -10.08 -11.89
N GLY A 45 -3.12 -11.01 -12.31
CA GLY A 45 -2.55 -12.00 -11.39
C GLY A 45 -1.84 -11.31 -10.23
N LYS A 46 -1.91 -11.90 -9.03
CA LYS A 46 -1.32 -11.41 -7.77
C LYS A 46 0.19 -11.67 -7.72
N VAL A 47 0.91 -11.22 -8.73
CA VAL A 47 2.28 -11.65 -9.00
C VAL A 47 3.29 -11.03 -8.01
N ILE A 48 3.20 -9.73 -7.76
CA ILE A 48 4.11 -9.04 -6.83
C ILE A 48 3.84 -9.48 -5.39
N SER A 49 2.56 -9.58 -5.00
CA SER A 49 2.18 -10.02 -3.67
C SER A 49 2.59 -11.47 -3.38
N GLU A 50 2.46 -12.38 -4.35
CA GLU A 50 2.96 -13.76 -4.23
C GLU A 50 4.49 -13.84 -4.14
N SER A 51 5.23 -13.01 -4.89
CA SER A 51 6.69 -12.91 -4.76
C SER A 51 7.13 -12.36 -3.41
N TYR A 52 6.40 -11.39 -2.86
CA TYR A 52 6.68 -10.85 -1.53
C TYR A 52 6.62 -11.93 -0.46
N GLU A 53 5.61 -12.81 -0.51
CA GLU A 53 5.45 -13.90 0.47
C GLU A 53 6.57 -14.94 0.38
N ARG A 54 7.18 -15.14 -0.80
CA ARG A 54 8.32 -16.04 -1.00
C ARG A 54 9.66 -15.49 -0.48
N LEU A 55 9.72 -14.22 -0.07
CA LEU A 55 10.93 -13.60 0.48
C LEU A 55 11.02 -13.77 1.98
N SER A 56 12.22 -14.07 2.48
CA SER A 56 12.53 -14.01 3.90
C SER A 56 12.60 -12.55 4.39
N HIS A 57 12.53 -12.36 5.71
CA HIS A 57 12.58 -11.03 6.33
C HIS A 57 13.85 -10.23 5.97
N SER A 58 15.01 -10.88 5.94
CA SER A 58 16.28 -10.25 5.59
C SER A 58 16.30 -9.79 4.12
N GLU A 59 15.69 -10.57 3.23
CA GLU A 59 15.57 -10.25 1.81
C GLU A 59 14.56 -9.13 1.56
N ARG A 60 13.43 -9.13 2.28
CA ARG A 60 12.48 -7.99 2.26
C ARG A 60 13.19 -6.70 2.66
N LYS A 61 13.97 -6.70 3.75
CA LYS A 61 14.77 -5.52 4.15
C LYS A 61 15.84 -5.12 3.13
N LEU A 62 16.44 -6.09 2.46
CA LEU A 62 17.41 -5.82 1.39
C LEU A 62 16.75 -5.13 0.19
N LEU A 63 15.60 -5.64 -0.25
CA LEU A 63 14.82 -5.08 -1.37
C LEU A 63 14.22 -3.72 -1.02
N ALA A 64 13.72 -3.53 0.21
CA ALA A 64 13.25 -2.24 0.70
C ALA A 64 14.32 -1.14 0.58
N ARG A 65 15.57 -1.45 0.97
CA ARG A 65 16.73 -0.53 0.83
C ARG A 65 17.20 -0.31 -0.62
N SER A 66 16.67 -1.10 -1.53
CA SER A 66 16.93 -1.04 -2.97
C SER A 66 15.84 -0.29 -3.73
N ALA A 67 14.75 0.11 -3.06
CA ALA A 67 13.68 0.89 -3.66
C ALA A 67 14.21 2.18 -4.30
N GLY A 68 13.84 2.41 -5.57
CA GLY A 68 14.28 3.56 -6.34
C GLY A 68 15.60 3.39 -7.10
N LYS A 69 16.24 2.22 -7.02
CA LYS A 69 17.48 1.88 -7.74
C LYS A 69 17.18 0.92 -8.90
N ARG A 70 18.08 0.87 -9.90
CA ARG A 70 18.02 -0.11 -10.99
C ARG A 70 18.55 -1.46 -10.53
N ILE A 71 18.16 -2.54 -11.21
CA ILE A 71 18.62 -3.90 -10.87
C ILE A 71 20.15 -4.00 -10.90
N GLU A 72 20.78 -3.37 -11.90
CA GLU A 72 22.24 -3.37 -12.09
C GLU A 72 23.00 -2.66 -10.95
N ASP A 73 22.37 -1.72 -10.26
CA ASP A 73 23.00 -0.93 -9.18
C ASP A 73 22.98 -1.66 -7.82
N VAL A 74 22.33 -2.82 -7.73
CA VAL A 74 22.06 -3.54 -6.47
C VAL A 74 22.43 -5.02 -6.58
N PRO A 75 23.71 -5.36 -6.79
CA PRO A 75 24.14 -6.73 -7.04
C PRO A 75 23.73 -7.72 -5.94
N LYS A 76 23.62 -7.26 -4.69
CA LYS A 76 23.19 -8.08 -3.56
C LYS A 76 21.72 -8.52 -3.65
N ALA A 77 20.87 -7.74 -4.31
CA ALA A 77 19.44 -8.01 -4.43
C ALA A 77 19.09 -8.87 -5.66
N ILE A 78 20.02 -9.06 -6.61
CA ILE A 78 19.81 -9.81 -7.86
C ILE A 78 19.36 -11.25 -7.59
N ILE A 79 20.13 -12.00 -6.79
CA ILE A 79 19.82 -13.41 -6.50
C ILE A 79 18.44 -13.59 -5.83
N PRO A 80 18.13 -12.91 -4.70
CA PRO A 80 16.82 -13.08 -4.07
C PRO A 80 15.67 -12.59 -4.96
N PHE A 81 15.90 -11.57 -5.80
CA PHE A 81 14.92 -11.10 -6.79
C PHE A 81 14.59 -12.19 -7.83
N TYR A 82 15.59 -12.69 -8.57
CA TYR A 82 15.35 -13.68 -9.63
C TYR A 82 14.83 -15.03 -9.11
N ARG A 83 15.04 -15.34 -7.82
CA ARG A 83 14.45 -16.53 -7.19
C ARG A 83 12.93 -16.43 -7.06
N VAL A 84 12.39 -15.23 -6.84
CA VAL A 84 10.97 -15.02 -6.58
C VAL A 84 10.24 -14.38 -7.75
N MET A 85 10.94 -13.85 -8.75
CA MET A 85 10.33 -13.26 -9.93
C MET A 85 9.81 -14.36 -10.86
N ASP A 86 8.57 -14.20 -11.32
CA ASP A 86 8.06 -15.04 -12.40
C ASP A 86 8.49 -14.44 -13.75
N LEU A 87 9.24 -15.21 -14.55
CA LEU A 87 9.81 -14.73 -15.82
C LEU A 87 8.75 -14.48 -16.90
N THR A 88 7.59 -15.12 -16.77
CA THR A 88 6.51 -15.06 -17.76
C THR A 88 5.16 -14.88 -17.09
N LYS A 89 4.31 -14.02 -17.66
CA LYS A 89 2.93 -13.81 -17.22
C LYS A 89 1.97 -14.20 -18.33
N THR A 90 0.85 -14.82 -17.96
CA THR A 90 -0.23 -15.19 -18.90
C THR A 90 -1.41 -14.26 -18.66
N ASP A 91 -1.93 -13.63 -19.72
CA ASP A 91 -3.11 -12.75 -19.64
C ASP A 91 -4.44 -13.54 -19.59
N GLU A 92 -5.56 -12.83 -19.43
CA GLU A 92 -6.91 -13.43 -19.42
C GLU A 92 -7.27 -14.15 -20.74
N ASN A 93 -6.56 -13.85 -21.82
CA ASN A 93 -6.76 -14.45 -23.15
C ASN A 93 -5.80 -15.64 -23.38
N GLY A 94 -5.06 -16.08 -22.35
CA GLY A 94 -4.10 -17.17 -22.44
C GLY A 94 -2.79 -16.81 -23.15
N ARG A 95 -2.50 -15.52 -23.39
CA ARG A 95 -1.26 -15.08 -24.01
C ARG A 95 -0.16 -14.93 -22.97
N THR A 96 0.91 -15.69 -23.14
CA THR A 96 2.11 -15.58 -22.31
C THR A 96 3.05 -14.51 -22.85
N TYR A 97 3.51 -13.61 -21.99
CA TYR A 97 4.46 -12.55 -22.34
C TYR A 97 5.58 -12.45 -21.31
N LYS A 98 6.74 -11.94 -21.75
CA LYS A 98 7.90 -11.69 -20.89
C LYS A 98 7.57 -10.54 -19.93
N VAL A 99 7.87 -10.77 -18.65
CA VAL A 99 7.69 -9.76 -17.61
C VAL A 99 8.74 -8.65 -17.76
N ASP A 100 8.31 -7.40 -17.61
CA ASP A 100 9.21 -6.24 -17.49
C ASP A 100 9.96 -6.31 -16.14
N GLU A 101 11.23 -6.74 -16.20
CA GLU A 101 12.09 -7.00 -15.03
C GLU A 101 12.28 -5.75 -14.16
N GLU A 102 12.57 -4.60 -14.77
CA GLU A 102 12.82 -3.34 -14.04
C GLU A 102 11.55 -2.83 -13.37
N ALA A 103 10.40 -2.89 -14.06
CA ALA A 103 9.12 -2.52 -13.45
C ALA A 103 8.75 -3.45 -12.29
N TYR A 104 9.02 -4.75 -12.44
CA TYR A 104 8.76 -5.75 -11.39
C TYR A 104 9.65 -5.52 -10.18
N PHE A 105 10.95 -5.35 -10.41
CA PHE A 105 11.92 -5.08 -9.36
C PHE A 105 11.54 -3.83 -8.56
N ALA A 106 11.19 -2.74 -9.25
CA ALA A 106 10.74 -1.51 -8.62
C ALA A 106 9.48 -1.72 -7.76
N ALA A 107 8.44 -2.38 -8.30
CA ALA A 107 7.20 -2.65 -7.59
C ALA A 107 7.42 -3.55 -6.36
N LEU A 108 8.23 -4.61 -6.49
CA LEU A 108 8.56 -5.52 -5.39
C LEU A 108 9.39 -4.81 -4.30
N CYS A 109 10.36 -3.98 -4.68
CA CYS A 109 11.12 -3.19 -3.71
C CYS A 109 10.22 -2.23 -2.93
N ILE A 110 9.27 -1.56 -3.61
CA ILE A 110 8.30 -0.69 -2.95
C ILE A 110 7.37 -1.49 -2.04
N CYS A 111 6.90 -2.67 -2.47
CA CYS A 111 6.13 -3.57 -1.62
C CYS A 111 6.90 -3.93 -0.34
N CYS A 112 8.20 -4.19 -0.46
CA CYS A 112 9.07 -4.51 0.66
C CYS A 112 9.29 -3.37 1.66
N MET A 113 8.95 -2.12 1.30
CA MET A 113 9.01 -0.98 2.22
C MET A 113 7.93 -1.06 3.32
N PHE A 114 6.89 -1.88 3.13
CA PHE A 114 5.80 -2.08 4.06
C PHE A 114 6.03 -3.37 4.84
N GLU A 115 6.48 -3.24 6.09
CA GLU A 115 6.77 -4.39 6.97
C GLU A 115 5.49 -5.10 7.44
N ASP A 116 4.35 -4.38 7.47
CA ASP A 116 3.05 -4.91 7.89
C ASP A 116 2.00 -4.70 6.79
N ILE A 117 1.60 -5.79 6.13
CA ILE A 117 0.56 -5.81 5.09
C ILE A 117 -0.82 -6.11 5.69
N SER A 118 -0.99 -6.10 7.02
CA SER A 118 -2.29 -6.37 7.66
C SER A 118 -3.35 -5.27 7.45
N GLY A 119 -2.95 -4.16 6.82
CA GLY A 119 -3.83 -3.02 6.51
C GLY A 119 -4.70 -3.20 5.27
N GLU A 120 -5.47 -2.14 4.98
CA GLU A 120 -6.26 -2.04 3.75
C GLU A 120 -5.35 -1.94 2.53
N THR A 121 -5.43 -2.89 1.61
CA THR A 121 -4.78 -2.77 0.30
C THR A 121 -5.57 -1.81 -0.59
N ILE A 122 -4.93 -0.74 -1.05
CA ILE A 122 -5.57 0.32 -1.84
C ILE A 122 -4.77 0.65 -3.11
N ASP A 123 -5.43 1.25 -4.11
CA ASP A 123 -4.73 1.68 -5.32
C ASP A 123 -3.56 2.63 -5.01
N PRO A 124 -2.41 2.51 -5.71
CA PRO A 124 -1.24 3.35 -5.51
C PRO A 124 -1.49 4.86 -5.54
N ALA A 125 -2.37 5.33 -6.43
CA ALA A 125 -2.71 6.74 -6.51
C ALA A 125 -3.60 7.18 -5.35
N ASP A 126 -4.49 6.30 -4.88
CA ASP A 126 -5.32 6.55 -3.69
C ASP A 126 -4.46 6.59 -2.41
N PHE A 127 -3.38 5.79 -2.35
CA PHE A 127 -2.38 5.84 -1.28
C PHE A 127 -1.68 7.22 -1.21
N ILE A 128 -1.20 7.73 -2.35
CA ILE A 128 -0.63 9.08 -2.44
C ILE A 128 -1.69 10.14 -2.06
N ALA A 129 -2.93 9.97 -2.52
CA ALA A 129 -4.02 10.89 -2.20
C ALA A 129 -4.32 10.95 -0.70
N ARG A 130 -4.23 9.82 0.02
CA ARG A 130 -4.35 9.79 1.48
C ARG A 130 -3.21 10.55 2.16
N GLY A 131 -1.97 10.37 1.70
CA GLY A 131 -0.82 11.12 2.20
C GLY A 131 -0.99 12.63 2.02
N ARG A 132 -1.48 13.06 0.85
CA ARG A 132 -1.82 14.47 0.57
C ARG A 132 -2.88 15.06 1.51
N LYS A 133 -3.80 14.22 2.01
CA LYS A 133 -4.90 14.60 2.90
C LYS A 133 -4.57 14.38 4.38
N SER A 134 -3.36 13.92 4.71
CA SER A 134 -2.95 13.66 6.09
C SER A 134 -2.85 14.95 6.89
N ARG A 135 -3.26 14.90 8.16
CA ARG A 135 -3.14 16.04 9.09
C ARG A 135 -1.70 16.29 9.50
N ASP A 136 -0.85 15.27 9.43
CA ASP A 136 0.57 15.33 9.76
C ASP A 136 1.42 15.84 8.58
N LEU A 137 0.76 16.21 7.48
CA LEU A 137 1.44 16.76 6.31
C LEU A 137 1.96 18.16 6.61
N GLY A 138 3.29 18.32 6.64
CA GLY A 138 3.91 19.62 6.94
C GLY A 138 3.67 20.70 5.89
N SER A 139 3.63 20.35 4.60
CA SER A 139 3.38 21.31 3.52
C SER A 139 2.67 20.63 2.35
N LEU A 140 1.44 21.10 2.07
CA LEU A 140 0.67 20.65 0.91
C LEU A 140 1.39 21.00 -0.40
N GLU A 141 1.93 22.22 -0.50
CA GLU A 141 2.67 22.68 -1.68
C GLU A 141 3.93 21.83 -1.91
N GLY A 142 4.69 21.54 -0.85
CA GLY A 142 5.87 20.67 -0.95
C GLY A 142 5.52 19.25 -1.43
N TYR A 143 4.39 18.71 -0.98
CA TYR A 143 3.88 17.41 -1.43
C TYR A 143 3.43 17.45 -2.89
N ASP A 144 2.68 18.47 -3.28
CA ASP A 144 2.21 18.65 -4.65
C ASP A 144 3.37 18.85 -5.63
N ARG A 145 4.44 19.55 -5.23
CA ARG A 145 5.68 19.64 -6.02
C ARG A 145 6.33 18.28 -6.24
N ARG A 146 6.32 17.38 -5.24
CA ARG A 146 6.84 16.00 -5.39
C ARG A 146 5.98 15.17 -6.35
N ILE A 147 4.65 15.29 -6.25
CA ILE A 147 3.72 14.63 -7.18
C ILE A 147 3.94 15.16 -8.61
N ALA A 148 3.99 16.48 -8.80
CA ALA A 148 4.22 17.09 -10.11
C ALA A 148 5.57 16.66 -10.70
N ALA A 149 6.63 16.63 -9.88
CA ALA A 149 7.95 16.17 -10.30
C ALA A 149 7.98 14.68 -10.70
N LEU A 150 7.14 13.85 -10.08
CA LEU A 150 6.95 12.45 -10.47
C LEU A 150 6.21 12.36 -11.81
N MET A 151 5.09 13.06 -11.95
CA MET A 151 4.23 13.04 -13.15
C MET A 151 4.88 13.66 -14.39
N GLY A 152 5.83 14.58 -14.20
CA GLY A 152 6.60 15.19 -15.27
C GLY A 152 7.60 14.25 -15.93
N ASN A 153 7.97 13.14 -15.28
CA ASN A 153 8.93 12.18 -15.81
C ASN A 153 8.22 11.08 -16.60
N THR A 154 8.67 10.84 -17.83
CA THR A 154 8.29 9.68 -18.65
C THR A 154 9.38 8.62 -18.69
N GLU A 155 10.62 9.00 -18.36
CA GLU A 155 11.77 8.08 -18.26
C GLU A 155 11.66 7.20 -17.01
N PRO A 156 11.60 5.87 -17.15
CA PRO A 156 11.43 4.95 -16.03
C PRO A 156 12.48 5.13 -14.93
N VAL A 157 13.75 5.37 -15.31
CA VAL A 157 14.86 5.54 -14.35
C VAL A 157 14.63 6.68 -13.37
N TYR A 158 14.14 7.82 -13.85
CA TYR A 158 13.85 8.97 -13.00
C TYR A 158 12.49 8.87 -12.33
N PHE A 159 11.54 8.18 -12.96
CA PHE A 159 10.22 7.93 -12.40
C PHE A 159 10.31 7.04 -11.15
N ILE A 160 10.98 5.88 -11.26
CA ILE A 160 11.10 4.88 -10.18
C ILE A 160 11.78 5.47 -8.94
N ALA A 161 12.87 6.23 -9.12
CA ALA A 161 13.57 6.88 -8.01
C ALA A 161 12.69 7.91 -7.28
N LYS A 162 11.94 8.74 -8.02
CA LYS A 162 11.02 9.72 -7.41
C LYS A 162 9.81 9.04 -6.77
N LEU A 163 9.32 7.97 -7.38
CA LEU A 163 8.20 7.16 -6.89
C LEU A 163 8.54 6.57 -5.53
N ALA A 164 9.67 5.87 -5.42
CA ALA A 164 10.12 5.27 -4.16
C ALA A 164 10.21 6.31 -3.04
N ARG A 165 10.80 7.49 -3.30
CA ARG A 165 10.88 8.59 -2.33
C ARG A 165 9.51 9.14 -1.92
N LEU A 166 8.56 9.23 -2.86
CA LEU A 166 7.21 9.68 -2.56
C LEU A 166 6.46 8.66 -1.69
N PHE A 167 6.61 7.36 -1.98
CA PHE A 167 6.04 6.28 -1.18
C PHE A 167 6.66 6.20 0.21
N ASP A 168 7.98 6.39 0.30
CA ASP A 168 8.69 6.44 1.59
C ASP A 168 8.21 7.58 2.46
N TYR A 169 7.90 8.72 1.86
CA TYR A 169 7.32 9.84 2.59
C TYR A 169 5.83 9.60 2.91
N ALA A 170 5.07 9.05 1.98
CA ALA A 170 3.64 8.81 2.14
C ALA A 170 3.32 7.73 3.19
N LYS A 171 4.17 6.69 3.33
CA LYS A 171 3.97 5.64 4.34
C LYS A 171 4.03 6.16 5.77
N GLU A 172 4.81 7.21 6.02
CA GLU A 172 4.87 7.87 7.33
C GLU A 172 3.60 8.70 7.61
N LEU A 173 2.85 9.07 6.57
CA LEU A 173 1.63 9.89 6.66
C LEU A 173 0.34 9.05 6.62
N VAL A 174 0.41 7.81 6.14
CA VAL A 174 -0.74 6.95 5.88
C VAL A 174 -0.65 5.70 6.75
N SER A 175 -1.48 5.64 7.79
CA SER A 175 -1.58 4.49 8.68
C SER A 175 -2.64 3.48 8.22
N GLY A 176 -2.41 2.20 8.50
CA GLY A 176 -3.39 1.13 8.30
C GLY A 176 -3.73 0.82 6.84
N ALA A 177 -2.94 1.30 5.88
CA ALA A 177 -3.12 0.99 4.47
C ALA A 177 -1.79 0.71 3.79
N VAL A 178 -1.85 -0.10 2.74
CA VAL A 178 -0.71 -0.47 1.89
C VAL A 178 -1.12 -0.32 0.42
N PRO A 179 -0.22 0.11 -0.46
CA PRO A 179 -0.53 0.19 -1.87
C PRO A 179 -0.63 -1.21 -2.50
N ASP A 180 -1.54 -1.37 -3.44
CA ASP A 180 -1.63 -2.53 -4.31
C ASP A 180 -0.43 -2.52 -5.28
N CYS A 181 0.58 -3.32 -4.96
CA CYS A 181 1.81 -3.38 -5.74
C CYS A 181 1.65 -4.12 -7.07
N ASP A 182 0.60 -4.92 -7.25
CA ASP A 182 0.27 -5.54 -8.53
C ASP A 182 -0.26 -4.48 -9.51
N ILE A 183 -1.12 -3.57 -9.04
CA ILE A 183 -1.53 -2.38 -9.81
C ILE A 183 -0.32 -1.46 -10.08
N LEU A 184 0.55 -1.28 -9.08
CA LEU A 184 1.75 -0.45 -9.22
C LEU A 184 2.69 -0.97 -10.31
N TYR A 185 2.88 -2.29 -10.38
CA TYR A 185 3.66 -2.93 -11.43
C TYR A 185 3.10 -2.61 -12.82
N ASP A 186 1.79 -2.77 -13.02
CA ASP A 186 1.15 -2.46 -14.30
C ASP A 186 1.21 -0.96 -14.64
N ASP A 187 1.22 -0.09 -13.64
CA ASP A 187 1.41 1.35 -13.81
C ASP A 187 2.83 1.72 -14.24
N ILE A 188 3.85 1.15 -13.59
CA ILE A 188 5.26 1.41 -13.94
C ILE A 188 5.52 0.95 -15.38
N ARG A 189 5.03 -0.23 -15.75
CA ARG A 189 5.16 -0.78 -17.12
C ARG A 189 4.53 0.10 -18.20
N ARG A 190 3.56 0.93 -17.85
CA ARG A 190 2.79 1.77 -18.79
C ARG A 190 3.12 3.25 -18.67
N ILE A 191 4.15 3.62 -17.89
CA ILE A 191 4.44 5.03 -17.62
C ILE A 191 4.93 5.80 -18.85
N TYR A 192 5.59 5.10 -19.77
CA TYR A 192 6.12 5.64 -21.02
C TYR A 192 5.12 5.60 -22.17
N TYR A 193 3.89 5.11 -21.95
CA TYR A 193 2.91 4.99 -23.03
C TYR A 193 2.44 6.36 -23.52
N ASP A 194 2.26 6.47 -24.83
CA ASP A 194 1.70 7.66 -25.46
C ASP A 194 0.33 8.01 -24.87
N GLY A 195 0.09 9.31 -24.73
CA GLY A 195 -1.12 9.82 -24.09
C GLY A 195 -1.10 9.75 -22.55
N LYS A 196 0.01 9.32 -21.93
CA LYS A 196 0.25 9.38 -20.47
C LYS A 196 -0.93 8.82 -19.64
N PRO A 197 -1.42 7.61 -19.93
CA PRO A 197 -2.66 7.10 -19.34
C PRO A 197 -2.54 6.92 -17.81
N VAL A 198 -1.37 6.48 -17.33
CA VAL A 198 -1.10 6.29 -15.90
C VAL A 198 -1.11 7.62 -15.18
N GLN A 199 -0.35 8.60 -15.67
CA GLN A 199 -0.26 9.94 -15.07
C GLN A 199 -1.63 10.62 -15.04
N ARG A 200 -2.41 10.53 -16.13
CA ARG A 200 -3.78 11.06 -16.18
C ARG A 200 -4.70 10.38 -15.17
N ARG A 201 -4.64 9.04 -15.06
CA ARG A 201 -5.44 8.27 -14.10
C ARG A 201 -5.09 8.65 -12.66
N TRP A 202 -3.80 8.72 -12.35
CA TRP A 202 -3.31 9.09 -11.03
C TRP A 202 -3.69 10.53 -10.67
N ALA A 203 -3.51 11.48 -11.59
CA ALA A 203 -3.89 12.88 -11.37
C ALA A 203 -5.39 13.00 -11.02
N ARG A 204 -6.26 12.30 -11.75
CA ARG A 204 -7.70 12.27 -11.44
C ARG A 204 -7.99 11.72 -10.03
N LYS A 205 -7.26 10.69 -9.59
CA LYS A 205 -7.47 10.11 -8.25
C LYS A 205 -6.92 10.99 -7.13
N ILE A 206 -5.71 11.54 -7.32
CA ILE A 206 -5.01 12.35 -6.32
C ILE A 206 -5.69 13.70 -6.11
N TYR A 207 -6.07 14.35 -7.22
CA TYR A 207 -6.69 15.68 -7.21
C TYR A 207 -8.21 15.66 -7.31
N ALA A 208 -8.85 14.48 -7.26
CA ALA A 208 -10.29 14.41 -7.05
C ALA A 208 -10.61 15.02 -5.68
N GLU A 209 -11.11 16.25 -5.71
CA GLU A 209 -11.97 16.77 -4.66
C GLU A 209 -13.18 15.84 -4.64
N ARG A 210 -13.36 15.11 -3.54
CA ARG A 210 -14.63 14.42 -3.35
C ARG A 210 -15.64 15.54 -3.12
N GLU A 211 -16.42 15.87 -4.14
CA GLU A 211 -17.64 16.71 -4.07
C GLU A 211 -18.73 16.04 -3.20
N LYS A 212 -18.37 15.56 -2.00
CA LYS A 212 -19.28 14.93 -1.06
C LYS A 212 -19.02 15.46 0.34
N THR A 213 -19.39 16.72 0.50
CA THR A 213 -19.80 17.29 1.79
C THR A 213 -21.02 18.17 1.54
N ASN A 214 -22.10 17.55 1.10
CA ASN A 214 -23.47 18.09 1.15
C ASN A 214 -24.39 16.87 1.24
N GLU A 215 -24.60 16.40 2.47
CA GLU A 215 -25.77 15.64 2.95
C GLU A 215 -25.71 15.56 4.47
#